data_AF-A0A941EXF8-F1
#
_entry.id   AF-A0A941EXF8-F1
#
_cell.length_a   1.000
_cell.length_b   1.000
_cell.length_c   1.000
_cell.angle_alpha   90.00
_cell.angle_beta   90.00
_cell.angle_gamma   90.00
#
_symmetry.space_group_name_H-M   'P 1'
#
loop_
_entity.id
_entity.type
_entity.pdbx_description
1 polymer ?
#
loop_
_entity_poly.entity_id
_entity_poly.type
_entity_poly.pdbx_seq_one_letter_code
_entity_poly.pdbx_strand_id
1 'polypeptide(L)'
;MRLWTRRRLLLSTASAASTAALTATASAPAHALTGKPPAPDDAIVRRLGSLPGVRIVEERPSTEPGHRLFVLGLRQPVDHTDPSAGTFEQRLTLLHTSTERPTV
;
A
#
# COMPACT_ATOMS: atom_id res chain seq x y z
N MET A 1 -25.98 -16.19 -8.75
CA MET A 1 -25.19 -16.90 -9.79
C MET A 1 -25.50 -16.25 -11.13
N ARG A 2 -24.68 -15.31 -11.60
CA ARG A 2 -24.91 -14.60 -12.87
C ARG A 2 -23.87 -15.11 -13.87
N LEU A 3 -24.32 -15.93 -14.81
CA LEU A 3 -23.53 -16.41 -15.94
C LEU A 3 -23.49 -15.27 -16.97
N TRP A 4 -22.32 -14.69 -17.22
CA TRP A 4 -22.14 -13.64 -18.21
C TRP A 4 -21.34 -14.17 -19.40
N THR A 5 -22.04 -14.79 -20.33
CA THR A 5 -21.52 -15.23 -21.63
C THR A 5 -21.74 -14.14 -22.66
N ARG A 6 -20.67 -13.45 -23.07
CA ARG A 6 -20.59 -12.84 -24.41
C ARG A 6 -19.18 -12.95 -24.99
N ARG A 7 -19.00 -14.00 -25.79
CA ARG A 7 -17.98 -14.12 -26.84
C ARG A 7 -18.03 -12.89 -27.75
N ARG A 8 -16.89 -12.21 -27.94
CA ARG A 8 -16.60 -11.42 -29.14
C ARG A 8 -15.21 -11.82 -29.63
N LEU A 9 -15.17 -12.53 -30.75
CA LEU A 9 -13.98 -12.66 -31.59
C LEU A 9 -14.03 -11.53 -32.62
N LEU A 10 -12.97 -10.75 -32.73
CA LEU A 10 -12.60 -10.02 -33.95
C LEU A 10 -11.08 -10.05 -34.10
N LEU A 11 -10.64 -10.55 -35.26
CA LEU A 11 -9.26 -10.64 -35.74
C LEU A 11 -8.80 -9.29 -36.33
N SER A 12 -7.48 -9.23 -36.61
CA SER A 12 -6.77 -8.34 -37.57
C SER A 12 -6.09 -7.13 -36.88
N THR A 13 -4.85 -6.73 -37.14
CA THR A 13 -3.84 -7.05 -38.17
C THR A 13 -2.49 -6.50 -37.70
N ALA A 14 -1.39 -7.09 -38.18
CA ALA A 14 -0.01 -6.71 -37.87
C ALA A 14 0.42 -5.35 -38.47
N SER A 15 1.35 -4.66 -37.81
CA SER A 15 2.33 -3.78 -38.46
C SER A 15 3.63 -3.71 -37.64
N ALA A 16 4.74 -3.55 -38.36
CA ALA A 16 6.10 -3.83 -37.95
C ALA A 16 6.89 -2.59 -37.47
N ALA A 17 7.99 -2.89 -36.77
CA ALA A 17 9.26 -2.16 -36.67
C ALA A 17 9.30 -0.77 -35.98
N SER A 18 10.06 -0.66 -34.88
CA SER A 18 11.43 -0.10 -34.93
C SER A 18 12.05 0.02 -33.53
N THR A 19 13.35 -0.27 -33.50
CA THR A 19 14.30 -0.21 -32.38
C THR A 19 14.63 1.23 -32.01
N ALA A 20 14.61 1.57 -30.72
CA ALA A 20 15.43 2.66 -30.17
C ALA A 20 15.66 2.41 -28.67
N ALA A 21 16.90 2.07 -28.34
CA ALA A 21 17.42 2.08 -26.98
C ALA A 21 17.42 3.51 -26.43
N LEU A 22 17.09 3.68 -25.15
CA LEU A 22 17.80 4.56 -24.22
C LEU A 22 17.36 4.20 -22.79
N THR A 23 18.13 3.34 -22.15
CA THR A 23 18.08 3.11 -20.71
C THR A 23 18.59 4.36 -20.00
N ALA A 24 17.68 5.26 -19.63
CA ALA A 24 17.97 6.33 -18.69
C ALA A 24 17.89 5.76 -17.27
N THR A 25 19.00 5.24 -16.75
CA THR A 25 19.15 4.97 -15.32
C THR A 25 19.28 6.31 -14.59
N ALA A 26 18.15 6.89 -14.21
CA ALA A 26 18.12 7.99 -13.27
C ALA A 26 18.59 7.45 -11.90
N SER A 27 19.88 7.64 -11.61
CA SER A 27 20.43 7.38 -10.28
C SER A 27 19.85 8.41 -9.33
N ALA A 28 18.79 8.06 -8.61
CA ALA A 28 18.27 8.88 -7.53
C ALA A 28 19.35 9.03 -6.44
N PRO A 29 19.55 10.23 -5.86
CA PRO A 29 20.48 10.39 -4.76
C PRO A 29 19.97 9.59 -3.56
N ALA A 30 20.77 8.62 -3.12
CA ALA A 30 20.58 7.96 -1.84
C ALA A 30 20.82 9.02 -0.74
N HIS A 31 19.74 9.65 -0.26
CA HIS A 31 19.80 10.41 0.99
C HIS A 31 20.10 9.43 2.11
N ALA A 32 21.38 9.35 2.49
CA ALA A 32 21.78 8.71 3.73
C ALA A 32 21.15 9.52 4.87
N LEU A 33 20.05 8.99 5.43
CA LEU A 33 19.41 9.54 6.61
C LEU A 33 20.35 9.32 7.81
N THR A 34 21.29 10.25 8.03
CA THR A 34 22.09 10.34 9.27
C THR A 34 21.26 10.91 10.43
N GLY A 35 20.02 10.44 10.57
CA GLY A 35 19.18 10.71 11.72
C GLY A 35 19.39 9.62 12.76
N LYS A 36 19.50 10.02 14.04
CA LYS A 36 19.29 9.14 15.19
C LYS A 36 18.14 8.16 14.87
N PRO A 37 18.27 6.84 15.10
CA PRO A 37 17.16 5.92 14.92
C PRO A 37 15.95 6.52 15.65
N PRO A 38 14.78 6.63 15.01
CA PRO A 38 13.60 7.08 15.71
C PRO A 38 13.46 6.26 16.99
N ALA A 39 12.92 6.86 18.05
CA ALA A 39 12.49 6.06 19.19
C ALA A 39 11.66 4.87 18.67
N PRO A 40 11.74 3.67 19.28
CA PRO A 40 10.98 2.50 18.82
C PRO A 40 9.50 2.84 18.55
N ASP A 41 8.96 3.74 19.36
CA ASP A 41 7.59 4.23 19.28
C ASP A 41 7.28 5.07 18.02
N ASP A 42 8.25 5.78 17.45
CA ASP A 42 8.06 6.56 16.22
C ASP A 42 8.24 5.72 14.95
N ALA A 43 8.95 4.59 15.04
CA ALA A 43 9.26 3.76 13.88
C ALA A 43 8.00 3.15 13.26
N ILE A 44 7.07 2.65 14.08
CA ILE A 44 5.81 2.05 13.60
C ILE A 44 4.88 3.09 12.98
N VAL A 45 4.75 4.28 13.61
CA VAL A 45 3.92 5.38 13.10
C VAL A 45 4.42 5.81 11.72
N ARG A 46 5.74 6.00 11.58
CA ARG A 46 6.36 6.35 10.30
C ARG A 46 6.14 5.25 9.26
N ARG A 47 6.24 3.97 9.64
CA ARG A 47 6.03 2.85 8.73
C ARG A 47 4.58 2.81 8.25
N LEU A 48 3.61 2.91 9.15
CA LEU A 48 2.19 2.95 8.80
C LEU A 48 1.85 4.16 7.93
N GLY A 49 2.39 5.34 8.25
CA GLY A 49 2.20 6.56 7.46
C GLY A 49 2.85 6.52 6.07
N SER A 50 3.81 5.61 5.84
CA SER A 50 4.44 5.42 4.53
C SER A 50 3.64 4.51 3.59
N LEU A 51 2.63 3.79 4.10
CA LEU A 51 1.84 2.86 3.30
C LEU A 51 0.82 3.62 2.43
N PRO A 52 0.75 3.35 1.11
CA PRO A 52 -0.22 3.99 0.24
C PRO A 52 -1.66 3.73 0.68
N GLY A 53 -2.47 4.80 0.74
CA GLY A 53 -3.89 4.71 1.09
C GLY A 53 -4.18 4.45 2.57
N VAL A 54 -3.17 4.22 3.41
CA VAL A 54 -3.34 4.04 4.86
C VAL A 54 -3.27 5.38 5.57
N ARG A 55 -4.14 5.58 6.56
CA ARG A 55 -4.05 6.67 7.55
C ARG A 55 -4.27 6.13 8.94
N ILE A 56 -3.58 6.70 9.92
CA ILE A 56 -3.85 6.47 11.33
C ILE A 56 -5.05 7.35 11.70
N VAL A 57 -6.15 6.72 12.10
CA VAL A 57 -7.36 7.40 12.56
C VAL A 57 -7.30 7.65 14.05
N GLU A 58 -6.76 6.68 14.80
CA GLU A 58 -6.64 6.75 16.24
C GLU A 58 -5.44 5.92 16.69
N GLU A 59 -4.74 6.39 17.72
CA GLU A 59 -3.76 5.62 18.46
C GLU A 59 -4.18 5.61 19.94
N ARG A 60 -4.19 4.43 20.56
CA ARG A 60 -4.50 4.25 21.98
C ARG A 60 -3.54 3.27 22.65
N PRO A 61 -3.26 3.45 23.95
CA PRO A 61 -2.63 2.39 24.73
C PRO A 61 -3.55 1.17 24.77
N SER A 62 -2.97 -0.04 24.72
CA SER A 62 -3.73 -1.28 24.94
C SER A 62 -3.84 -1.62 26.43
N THR A 63 -4.63 -2.64 26.78
CA THR A 63 -4.71 -3.18 28.14
C THR A 63 -3.39 -3.79 28.63
N GLU A 64 -2.57 -4.32 27.71
CA GLU A 64 -1.24 -4.83 28.03
C GLU A 64 -0.20 -3.71 27.96
N PRO A 65 0.67 -3.56 28.99
CA PRO A 65 1.71 -2.53 29.00
C PRO A 65 2.66 -2.62 27.82
N GLY A 66 2.96 -1.48 27.19
CA GLY A 66 3.87 -1.40 26.04
C GLY A 66 3.24 -1.77 24.70
N HIS A 67 2.02 -2.30 24.68
CA HIS A 67 1.29 -2.57 23.45
C HIS A 67 0.47 -1.35 23.03
N ARG A 68 0.42 -1.11 21.72
CA ARG A 68 -0.28 0.03 21.13
C ARG A 68 -1.37 -0.45 20.18
N LEU A 69 -2.56 0.09 20.34
CA LEU A 69 -3.70 -0.20 19.49
C LEU A 69 -3.88 0.95 18.50
N PHE A 70 -3.88 0.64 17.21
CA PHE A 70 -4.16 1.61 16.16
C PHE A 70 -5.49 1.31 15.51
N VAL A 71 -6.30 2.35 15.31
CA VAL A 71 -7.40 2.31 14.35
C VAL A 71 -6.88 2.94 13.06
N LEU A 72 -6.95 2.17 11.98
CA LEU A 72 -6.49 2.59 10.68
C LEU A 72 -7.67 2.75 9.71
N GLY A 73 -7.53 3.69 8.79
CA GLY A 73 -8.35 3.76 7.58
C GLY A 73 -7.49 3.39 6.39
N LEU A 74 -8.01 2.52 5.52
CA LEU A 74 -7.36 2.13 4.27
C LEU A 74 -8.31 2.42 3.10
N ARG A 75 -7.91 3.35 2.24
CA ARG A 75 -8.64 3.66 1.01
C ARG A 75 -8.30 2.63 -0.07
N GLN A 76 -9.30 1.89 -0.53
CA GLN A 76 -9.11 0.83 -1.53
C GLN A 76 -10.04 1.01 -2.73
N PRO A 77 -9.61 0.58 -3.93
CA PRO A 77 -10.50 0.54 -5.08
C PRO A 77 -11.63 -0.49 -4.83
N VAL A 78 -12.81 -0.20 -5.38
CA VAL A 78 -13.92 -1.17 -5.38
C VAL A 78 -13.60 -2.34 -6.30
N ASP A 79 -12.94 -2.05 -7.43
CA ASP A 79 -12.46 -3.04 -8.40
C ASP A 79 -10.97 -2.82 -8.67
N HIS A 80 -10.14 -3.82 -8.36
CA HIS A 80 -8.70 -3.75 -8.60
C HIS A 80 -8.30 -3.85 -10.08
N THR A 81 -9.24 -4.23 -10.95
CA THR A 81 -9.04 -4.30 -12.41
C THR A 81 -9.55 -3.05 -13.15
N ASP A 82 -10.41 -2.25 -12.53
CA ASP A 82 -10.93 -0.99 -13.06
C ASP A 82 -10.80 0.16 -12.04
N PRO A 83 -9.73 0.97 -12.11
CA PRO A 83 -9.53 2.11 -11.21
C PRO A 83 -10.62 3.20 -11.32
N SER A 84 -11.39 3.23 -12.41
CA SER A 84 -12.47 4.22 -12.59
C SER A 84 -13.75 3.87 -11.84
N ALA A 85 -13.87 2.64 -11.33
CA ALA A 85 -15.00 2.16 -10.54
C ALA A 85 -15.12 2.80 -9.14
N GLY A 86 -14.17 3.66 -8.76
CA GLY A 86 -14.17 4.40 -7.51
C GLY A 86 -13.47 3.67 -6.35
N THR A 87 -13.57 4.26 -5.16
CA THR A 87 -12.88 3.78 -3.95
C THR A 87 -13.80 3.77 -2.74
N PHE A 88 -13.48 2.92 -1.75
CA PHE A 88 -14.12 2.91 -0.45
C PHE A 88 -13.08 2.99 0.68
N GLU A 89 -13.58 3.18 1.91
CA GLU A 89 -12.78 3.26 3.12
C GLU A 89 -12.97 2.00 3.97
N GLN A 90 -11.91 1.21 4.12
CA GLN A 90 -11.88 0.08 5.04
C GLN A 90 -11.32 0.52 6.39
N ARG A 91 -12.03 0.22 7.47
CA ARG A 91 -11.52 0.42 8.84
C ARG A 91 -10.84 -0.86 9.33
N LEU A 92 -9.62 -0.72 9.84
CA LEU A 92 -8.81 -1.80 10.37
C LEU A 92 -8.40 -1.48 11.81
N THR A 93 -8.09 -2.51 12.58
CA THR A 93 -7.48 -2.37 13.91
C THR A 93 -6.19 -3.17 13.93
N LEU A 94 -5.14 -2.58 14.50
CA LEU A 94 -3.81 -3.17 14.59
C LEU A 94 -3.35 -3.15 16.04
N LEU A 95 -3.00 -4.31 16.59
CA LEU A 95 -2.32 -4.41 17.87
C LEU A 95 -0.81 -4.56 17.63
N HIS A 96 -0.06 -3.50 17.92
CA HIS A 96 1.38 -3.49 17.81
C HIS A 96 2.04 -3.84 19.15
N THR A 97 2.79 -4.94 19.16
CA THR A 97 3.53 -5.42 20.34
C THR A 97 5.04 -5.29 20.14
N SER A 98 5.54 -5.58 18.93
CA SER A 98 6.93 -5.39 18.50
C SER A 98 7.03 -5.52 16.98
N THR A 99 8.08 -4.98 16.36
CA THR A 99 8.40 -5.20 14.94
C THR A 99 9.01 -6.57 14.65
N GLU A 100 9.45 -7.30 15.69
CA GLU A 100 10.07 -8.63 15.58
C GLU A 100 9.06 -9.77 15.80
N ARG A 101 7.79 -9.44 16.01
CA ARG A 101 6.71 -10.39 16.28
C ARG A 101 5.63 -10.27 15.20
N PRO A 102 4.84 -11.35 14.96
CA PRO A 102 3.65 -11.25 14.13
C PRO A 102 2.73 -10.14 14.63
N THR A 103 2.14 -9.42 13.68
CA THR A 103 1.13 -8.40 13.99
C THR A 103 -0.26 -8.99 13.79
N VAL A 104 -1.20 -8.55 14.63
CA VAL A 104 -2.62 -8.95 14.61
C VAL A 104 -3.51 -7.72 14.51
#